data_AF-A0A382UII5-F1
#
_entry.id   AF-A0A382UII5-F1
#
_cell.length_a   1.000
_cell.length_b   1.000
_cell.length_c   1.000
_cell.angle_alpha   90.00
_cell.angle_beta   90.00
_cell.angle_gamma   90.00
#
_symmetry.space_group_name_H-M   'P 1'
#
loop_
_entity.id
_entity.type
_entity.pdbx_description
1 polymer ?
#
loop_
_entity_poly.entity_id
_entity_poly.type
_entity_poly.pdbx_seq_one_letter_code
_entity_poly.pdbx_strand_id
1 'polypeptide(L)'
;MRKIFVLAVAMALLIPPAVLAQGPTGIEPIEPFKVGTFNIHGVPHVGVVLRDSLVIDIEVANMALESNPEYAKIPMPEDMLELIGR
;
A
#
# COMPACT_ATOMS: atom_id res chain seq x y z
N MET A 1 -6.72 13.73 38.32
CA MET A 1 -6.27 14.59 37.19
C MET A 1 -4.87 14.23 36.70
N ARG A 2 -3.79 14.43 37.48
CA ARG A 2 -2.40 14.17 37.03
C ARG A 2 -2.14 12.73 36.52
N LYS A 3 -2.63 11.71 37.24
CA LYS A 3 -2.45 10.29 36.85
C LYS A 3 -3.20 9.93 35.56
N ILE A 4 -4.38 10.51 35.36
CA ILE A 4 -5.19 10.32 34.14
C ILE A 4 -4.47 10.94 32.94
N PHE A 5 -3.87 12.12 33.14
CA PHE A 5 -3.10 12.81 32.11
C PHE A 5 -1.85 12.02 31.70
N VAL A 6 -1.11 11.47 32.68
CA VAL A 6 0.06 10.62 32.42
C VAL A 6 -0.33 9.33 31.69
N LEU A 7 -1.44 8.69 32.08
CA LEU A 7 -1.94 7.49 31.43
C LEU A 7 -2.35 7.78 29.97
N ALA A 8 -3.02 8.91 29.72
CA ALA A 8 -3.44 9.31 28.38
C ALA A 8 -2.23 9.59 27.45
N VAL A 9 -1.19 10.26 27.96
CA VAL A 9 0.04 10.50 27.19
C VAL A 9 0.76 9.19 26.88
N ALA A 10 0.90 8.30 27.87
CA ALA A 10 1.53 7.00 27.67
C ALA A 10 0.80 6.18 26.60
N MET A 11 -0.55 6.21 26.60
CA MET A 11 -1.38 5.51 25.63
C MET A 11 -1.28 6.11 24.22
N ALA A 12 -1.10 7.43 24.09
CA ALA A 12 -0.87 8.08 22.80
C ALA A 12 0.47 7.68 22.17
N LEU A 13 1.50 7.41 22.98
CA LEU A 13 2.82 6.95 22.52
C LEU A 13 2.83 5.49 22.03
N LEU A 14 1.79 4.71 22.31
CA LEU A 14 1.63 3.32 21.89
C LEU A 14 0.95 3.18 20.52
N ILE A 15 0.52 4.28 19.88
CA ILE A 15 -0.12 4.24 18.56
C ILE A 15 0.93 3.87 17.51
N PRO A 16 0.77 2.75 16.78
CA PRO A 16 1.71 2.35 15.74
C PRO A 16 1.71 3.39 14.60
N PRO A 17 2.87 3.82 14.08
CA PRO A 17 2.94 4.77 12.96
C PRO A 17 2.24 4.25 11.70
N ALA A 18 2.17 2.93 11.53
CA ALA A 18 1.43 2.28 10.45
C ALA A 18 -0.08 2.61 10.46
N VAL A 19 -0.67 2.97 11.61
CA VAL A 19 -2.08 3.40 11.68
C VAL A 19 -2.28 4.78 11.06
N LEU A 20 -1.28 5.66 11.12
CA LEU A 20 -1.32 6.99 10.51
C LEU A 20 -1.00 6.95 9.01
N ALA A 21 -0.36 5.87 8.56
CA ALA A 21 0.01 5.64 7.17
C ALA A 21 -1.09 5.02 6.31
N GLN A 22 -2.16 4.51 6.95
CA GLN A 22 -3.35 4.13 6.21
C GLN A 22 -3.97 5.42 5.66
N GLY A 23 -3.75 5.67 4.37
CA GLY A 23 -4.33 6.83 3.68
C GLY A 23 -5.84 6.91 3.92
N PRO A 24 -6.45 8.11 3.84
CA PRO A 24 -7.86 8.29 4.08
C PRO A 24 -8.70 7.22 3.37
N THR A 25 -9.60 6.57 4.10
CA THR A 25 -10.56 5.64 3.51
C THR A 25 -11.40 6.39 2.49
N GLY A 26 -11.47 5.87 1.26
CA GLY A 26 -12.18 6.55 0.17
C GLY A 26 -11.36 7.58 -0.61
N ILE A 27 -10.01 7.49 -0.62
CA ILE A 27 -9.23 8.16 -1.66
C ILE A 27 -9.67 7.60 -3.01
N GLU A 28 -10.33 8.44 -3.82
CA GLU A 28 -10.53 8.12 -5.22
C GLU A 28 -9.21 8.29 -5.97
N PRO A 29 -8.88 7.36 -6.89
CA PRO A 29 -7.72 7.50 -7.76
C PRO A 29 -7.79 8.82 -8.53
N ILE A 30 -6.70 9.59 -8.54
CA ILE A 30 -6.61 10.84 -9.30
C ILE A 30 -6.78 10.59 -10.81
N GLU A 31 -6.36 9.41 -11.29
CA GLU A 31 -6.53 8.96 -12.67
C GLU A 31 -7.13 7.54 -12.70
N PRO A 32 -8.02 7.24 -13.66
CA PRO A 32 -8.50 5.88 -13.88
C PRO A 32 -7.36 4.92 -14.23
N PHE A 33 -7.45 3.70 -13.72
CA PHE A 33 -6.47 2.66 -13.98
C PHE A 33 -7.13 1.30 -14.19
N LYS A 34 -6.37 0.38 -14.81
CA LYS A 34 -6.74 -1.04 -14.94
C LYS A 34 -5.71 -1.89 -14.24
N VAL A 35 -6.06 -3.14 -13.98
CA VAL A 35 -5.14 -4.15 -13.43
C VAL A 35 -5.10 -5.37 -14.35
N GLY A 36 -3.98 -6.06 -14.40
CA GLY A 36 -3.84 -7.28 -15.18
C GLY A 36 -2.52 -8.00 -14.93
N THR A 37 -2.42 -9.22 -15.46
CA THR A 37 -1.17 -9.99 -15.48
C THR A 37 -0.41 -9.72 -16.77
N PHE A 38 0.87 -9.34 -16.64
CA PHE A 38 1.75 -9.04 -17.75
C PHE A 38 3.01 -9.89 -17.68
N ASN A 39 3.53 -10.31 -18.83
CA ASN A 39 4.81 -10.98 -18.87
C ASN A 39 5.92 -9.93 -19.03
N ILE A 40 6.77 -9.79 -18.01
CA ILE A 40 7.92 -8.89 -18.00
C ILE A 40 9.16 -9.78 -17.90
N HIS A 41 10.02 -9.73 -18.93
CA HIS A 41 11.25 -10.54 -19.00
C HIS A 41 11.05 -12.06 -18.82
N GLY A 42 9.90 -12.62 -19.24
CA GLY A 42 9.60 -14.05 -19.13
C GLY A 42 8.85 -14.45 -17.87
N VAL A 43 8.70 -13.54 -16.89
CA VAL A 43 8.01 -13.79 -15.62
C VAL A 43 6.63 -13.11 -15.64
N PRO A 44 5.55 -13.79 -15.21
CA PRO A 44 4.26 -13.15 -15.04
C PRO A 44 4.25 -12.25 -13.80
N HIS A 45 3.88 -10.99 -13.97
CA HIS A 45 3.75 -9.99 -12.90
C HIS A 45 2.35 -9.39 -12.90
N VAL A 46 1.88 -9.00 -11.72
CA VAL A 46 0.65 -8.21 -11.58
C VAL A 46 0.99 -6.73 -11.77
N GLY A 47 0.30 -6.07 -12.70
CA GLY A 47 0.59 -4.70 -13.10
C GLY A 47 -0.63 -3.78 -13.09
N VAL A 48 -0.39 -2.49 -12.85
CA VAL A 48 -1.36 -1.40 -13.05
C VAL A 48 -1.14 -0.77 -14.42
N VAL A 49 -2.21 -0.61 -15.19
CA VAL A 49 -2.19 0.10 -16.47
C VAL A 49 -2.70 1.52 -16.27
N LEU A 50 -1.85 2.50 -16.59
CA LEU A 50 -2.23 3.91 -16.65
C LEU A 50 -2.31 4.37 -18.10
N ARG A 51 -3.32 5.19 -18.40
CA ARG A 51 -3.50 5.87 -19.69
C ARG A 51 -3.41 4.93 -20.89
N ASP A 52 -3.80 3.67 -20.71
CA ASP A 52 -3.78 2.60 -21.71
C ASP A 52 -2.44 2.39 -22.44
N SER A 53 -1.33 2.86 -21.86
CA SER A 53 -0.02 2.88 -22.52
C SER A 53 1.14 2.60 -21.58
N LEU A 54 0.94 2.75 -20.27
CA LEU A 54 1.96 2.53 -19.25
C LEU A 54 1.57 1.35 -18.39
N VAL A 55 2.39 0.29 -18.43
CA VAL A 55 2.27 -0.85 -17.52
C VAL A 55 3.29 -0.66 -16.41
N ILE A 56 2.80 -0.54 -15.18
CA ILE A 56 3.61 -0.40 -13.98
C ILE A 56 3.60 -1.73 -13.24
N ASP A 57 4.79 -2.27 -12.99
CA ASP A 57 4.96 -3.43 -12.12
C ASP A 57 4.69 -3.01 -10.67
N ILE A 58 3.67 -3.62 -10.06
CA ILE A 58 3.24 -3.29 -8.69
C ILE A 58 4.28 -3.73 -7.66
N GLU A 59 5.04 -4.79 -7.91
CA GLU A 59 6.04 -5.29 -6.96
C GLU A 59 7.17 -4.27 -6.80
N VAL A 60 7.69 -3.80 -7.93
CA VAL A 60 8.74 -2.77 -7.98
C VAL A 60 8.23 -1.44 -7.41
N ALA A 61 6.98 -1.06 -7.73
CA ALA A 61 6.36 0.14 -7.20
C ALA A 61 6.18 0.06 -5.67
N ASN A 62 5.75 -1.10 -5.15
CA ASN A 62 5.59 -1.32 -3.72
C ASN A 62 6.94 -1.28 -2.99
N MET A 63 7.98 -1.91 -3.54
CA MET A 63 9.34 -1.84 -2.98
C MET A 63 9.86 -0.39 -2.87
N ALA A 64 9.53 0.46 -3.85
CA ALA A 64 9.86 1.87 -3.79
C ALA A 64 9.12 2.59 -2.64
N LEU A 65 7.84 2.30 -2.40
CA LEU A 65 7.07 2.83 -1.28
C LEU A 65 7.60 2.34 0.07
N GLU A 66 7.87 1.05 0.20
CA GLU A 66 8.39 0.41 1.42
C GLU A 66 9.78 0.90 1.84
N SER A 67 10.50 1.58 0.94
CA SER A 67 11.77 2.25 1.27
C SER A 67 11.59 3.42 2.24
N ASN A 68 10.39 4.03 2.27
CA ASN A 68 10.03 5.04 3.26
C ASN A 68 9.40 4.35 4.49
N PRO A 69 9.97 4.52 5.70
CA PRO A 69 9.46 3.92 6.94
C PRO A 69 8.01 4.28 7.30
N GLU A 70 7.46 5.34 6.70
CA GLU A 70 6.06 5.70 6.86
C GLU A 70 5.13 4.68 6.20
N TYR A 71 5.57 3.96 5.15
CA TYR A 71 4.74 2.95 4.50
C TYR A 71 4.92 1.59 5.16
N ALA A 72 3.80 0.94 5.46
CA ALA A 72 3.82 -0.43 5.96
C ALA A 72 4.30 -1.39 4.86
N LYS A 73 4.98 -2.46 5.27
CA LYS A 73 5.31 -3.54 4.35
C LYS A 73 4.06 -4.34 4.02
N ILE A 74 3.71 -4.40 2.74
CA ILE A 74 2.55 -5.11 2.23
C ILE A 74 3.08 -6.25 1.37
N PRO A 75 2.82 -7.53 1.73
CA PRO A 75 3.28 -8.65 0.92
C PRO A 75 2.65 -8.55 -0.47
N MET A 76 3.47 -8.68 -1.52
CA MET A 76 2.98 -8.67 -2.91
C MET A 76 2.04 -9.86 -3.15
N PRO A 77 0.89 -9.70 -3.83
CA PRO A 77 0.07 -10.84 -4.23
C PRO A 77 0.82 -11.73 -5.24
N GLU A 78 0.65 -13.04 -5.13
CA GLU A 78 1.20 -14.03 -6.06
C GLU A 78 0.59 -13.89 -7.46
N ASP A 79 -0.71 -13.59 -7.53
CA ASP A 79 -1.43 -13.44 -8.78
C ASP A 79 -2.62 -12.45 -8.70
N MET A 80 -3.34 -12.31 -9.82
CA MET A 80 -4.52 -11.45 -9.93
C MET A 80 -5.70 -11.90 -9.04
N LEU A 81 -5.81 -13.20 -8.75
CA LEU A 81 -6.90 -13.71 -7.90
C LEU A 81 -6.65 -13.29 -6.45
N GLU A 82 -5.41 -13.40 -5.99
CA GLU A 82 -5.04 -12.92 -4.67
C GLU A 82 -5.21 -11.41 -4.55
N LEU A 83 -4.84 -10.63 -5.58
CA LEU A 83 -5.06 -9.18 -5.58
C LEU A 83 -6.55 -8.81 -5.42
N ILE A 84 -7.45 -9.49 -6.14
CA ILE A 84 -8.90 -9.22 -6.08
C ILE A 84 -9.52 -9.69 -4.75
N GLY A 85 -8.92 -10.69 -4.10
CA GLY A 85 -9.40 -11.21 -2.81
C GLY A 85 -9.06 -10.35 -1.59
N ARG A 86 -8.27 -9.27 -1.76
CA ARG A 86 -7.80 -8.38 -0.69
C ARG A 86 -8.70 -7.16 -0.48
#